data_AF-A0A1J4J3W4-F1
#
_entry.id   AF-A0A1J4J3W4-F1
#
_cell.length_a   1.000
_cell.length_b   1.000
_cell.length_c   1.000
_cell.angle_alpha   90.00
_cell.angle_beta   90.00
_cell.angle_gamma   90.00
#
_symmetry.space_group_name_H-M   'P 1'
#
loop_
_entity.id
_entity.type
_entity.pdbx_description
1 polymer ?
#
loop_
_entity_poly.entity_id
_entity_poly.type
_entity_poly.pdbx_seq_one_letter_code
_entity_poly.pdbx_strand_id
1 'polypeptide(L)'
;MLKRLSFESIPWDENDSPVVPLNLTKDTEITSLNPFQETENWMPFYQSSIPFFQMQVIDNITQRYEVVVTSMQRYFTECGFKWFYPHDLLILARQMNDYTDLLIRVEYLDDEKLRLYICLASGDDLGFSALVAGISKVLL
;
A
#
# COMPACT_ATOMS: atom_id res chain seq x y z
N MET A 1 -19.30 10.29 6.29
CA MET A 1 -19.59 9.02 5.60
C MET A 1 -18.43 8.77 4.64
N LEU A 2 -17.51 7.86 4.97
CA LEU A 2 -16.37 7.54 4.09
C LEU A 2 -16.93 6.85 2.82
N LYS A 3 -16.68 7.44 1.65
CA LYS A 3 -17.03 6.82 0.36
C LYS A 3 -16.22 5.54 0.21
N ARG A 4 -16.87 4.41 -0.08
CA ARG A 4 -16.19 3.17 -0.47
C ARG A 4 -15.34 3.46 -1.71
N LEU A 5 -14.05 3.13 -1.65
CA LEU A 5 -13.13 3.28 -2.79
C LEU A 5 -13.30 2.08 -3.72
N SER A 6 -13.90 2.29 -4.89
CA SER A 6 -13.93 1.27 -5.94
C SER A 6 -12.71 1.45 -6.85
N PHE A 7 -11.94 0.39 -7.09
CA PHE A 7 -10.85 0.44 -8.08
C PHE A 7 -11.35 0.84 -9.47
N GLU A 8 -12.61 0.55 -9.81
CA GLU A 8 -13.23 0.97 -11.08
C GLU A 8 -13.45 2.47 -11.18
N SER A 9 -13.56 3.16 -10.04
CA SER A 9 -13.82 4.59 -9.97
C SER A 9 -12.56 5.45 -9.92
N ILE A 10 -11.38 4.82 -9.82
CA ILE A 10 -10.10 5.52 -9.75
C ILE A 10 -9.65 5.91 -11.16
N PRO A 11 -9.29 7.19 -11.41
CA PRO A 11 -8.70 7.61 -12.67
C PRO A 11 -7.23 7.18 -12.71
N TRP A 12 -6.98 5.93 -13.07
CA TRP A 12 -5.64 5.31 -13.09
C TRP A 12 -4.64 5.99 -14.03
N ASP A 13 -5.12 6.86 -14.92
CA ASP A 13 -4.29 7.58 -15.88
C ASP A 13 -3.80 8.95 -15.36
N GLU A 14 -4.25 9.41 -14.18
CA GLU A 14 -4.14 10.84 -13.82
C GLU A 14 -3.43 11.19 -12.51
N ASN A 15 -2.98 10.27 -11.65
CA ASN A 15 -2.40 10.70 -10.36
C ASN A 15 -1.26 9.81 -9.84
N ASP A 16 -0.06 10.40 -9.79
CA ASP A 16 1.18 9.81 -9.28
C ASP A 16 1.53 10.33 -7.87
N SER A 17 0.61 11.04 -7.21
CA SER A 17 0.91 11.71 -5.94
C SER A 17 -0.22 11.52 -4.93
N PRO A 18 0.12 11.43 -3.64
CA PRO A 18 -0.90 11.38 -2.59
C PRO A 18 -1.79 12.62 -2.65
N VAL A 19 -3.10 12.39 -2.50
CA VAL A 19 -4.12 13.45 -2.52
C VAL A 19 -3.92 14.45 -1.36
N VAL A 20 -3.20 14.03 -0.31
CA VAL A 20 -2.78 14.86 0.82
C VAL A 20 -1.26 15.08 0.74
N PRO A 21 -0.75 16.32 0.91
CA PRO A 21 0.69 16.55 0.97
C PRO A 21 1.31 15.82 2.16
N LEU A 22 2.26 14.93 1.87
CA LEU A 22 3.07 14.21 2.85
C LEU A 22 3.84 15.18 3.74
N ASN A 23 3.51 15.24 5.04
CA ASN A 23 4.33 15.89 6.06
C ASN A 23 4.81 14.83 7.09
N LEU A 24 5.27 13.68 6.59
CA LEU A 24 5.78 12.59 7.42
C LEU A 24 7.32 12.61 7.41
N THR A 25 7.93 12.95 8.53
CA THR A 25 9.37 12.76 8.76
C THR A 25 9.65 11.38 9.35
N LYS A 26 10.91 10.92 9.33
CA LYS A 26 11.33 9.68 10.01
C LYS A 26 11.00 9.63 11.52
N ASP A 27 10.82 10.80 12.13
CA ASP A 27 10.51 10.99 13.55
C ASP A 27 9.02 11.24 13.76
N THR A 28 8.22 11.24 12.68
CA THR A 28 6.77 11.34 12.77
C THR A 28 6.26 10.00 13.26
N GLU A 29 6.17 9.90 14.59
CA GLU A 29 5.40 8.88 15.26
C GLU A 29 3.98 8.97 14.71
N ILE A 30 3.50 7.93 14.02
CA ILE A 30 2.10 7.85 13.61
C ILE A 30 1.32 7.43 14.87
N THR A 31 1.33 8.29 15.88
CA THR A 31 0.55 8.14 17.09
C THR A 31 -0.89 8.51 16.78
N SER A 32 -1.67 7.48 16.45
CA SER A 32 -3.09 7.44 16.76
C SER A 32 -3.95 8.62 16.28
N LEU A 33 -3.69 9.13 15.08
CA LEU A 33 -4.69 9.81 14.25
C LEU A 33 -4.99 9.01 13.00
N ASN A 34 -4.90 7.69 13.12
CA ASN A 34 -5.25 6.80 12.04
C ASN A 34 -6.78 6.64 12.04
N PRO A 35 -7.54 7.16 11.06
CA PRO A 35 -8.96 6.86 10.92
C PRO A 35 -9.24 5.35 10.73
N PHE A 36 -8.19 4.52 10.62
CA PHE A 36 -8.23 3.06 10.50
C PHE A 36 -7.84 2.30 11.77
N GLN A 37 -7.58 2.97 12.91
CA GLN A 37 -7.16 2.31 14.15
C GLN A 37 -8.30 1.69 14.96
N GLU A 38 -9.55 2.12 14.78
CA GLU A 38 -10.64 1.59 15.61
C GLU A 38 -11.13 0.20 15.19
N THR A 39 -10.74 -0.33 14.03
CA THR A 39 -11.13 -1.69 13.64
C THR A 39 -10.02 -2.41 12.89
N GLU A 40 -9.70 -3.62 13.33
CA GLU A 40 -8.93 -4.63 12.57
C GLU A 40 -9.62 -4.97 11.21
N ASN A 41 -10.83 -4.45 10.98
CA ASN A 41 -11.66 -4.57 9.78
C ASN A 41 -11.61 -3.32 8.87
N TRP A 42 -10.47 -2.66 8.73
CA TRP A 42 -10.32 -1.52 7.81
C TRP A 42 -10.50 -1.92 6.33
N MET A 43 -10.16 -3.16 5.96
CA MET A 43 -10.27 -3.70 4.59
C MET A 43 -11.68 -3.63 3.99
N PRO A 44 -12.75 -4.09 4.68
CA PRO A 44 -14.14 -3.92 4.25
C PRO A 44 -14.62 -2.50 3.91
N PHE A 45 -13.95 -1.45 4.41
CA PHE A 45 -14.30 -0.07 4.06
C PHE A 45 -13.90 0.29 2.63
N TYR A 46 -12.89 -0.40 2.09
CA TYR A 46 -12.36 -0.18 0.75
C TYR A 46 -12.96 -1.18 -0.23
N GLN A 47 -13.03 -2.47 0.13
CA GLN A 47 -13.53 -3.49 -0.77
C GLN A 47 -14.35 -4.55 -0.04
N SER A 48 -15.52 -4.88 -0.60
CA SER A 48 -16.32 -6.02 -0.13
C SER A 48 -15.62 -7.31 -0.55
N SER A 49 -15.36 -8.20 0.42
CA SER A 49 -14.85 -9.57 0.20
C SER A 49 -13.46 -9.58 -0.45
N ILE A 50 -12.41 -9.42 0.35
CA ILE A 50 -11.03 -9.57 -0.12
C ILE A 50 -10.67 -11.06 -0.13
N PRO A 51 -10.35 -11.65 -1.30
CA PRO A 51 -10.10 -13.08 -1.42
C PRO A 51 -8.77 -13.52 -0.78
N PHE A 52 -7.73 -12.68 -0.76
CA PHE A 52 -6.43 -13.02 -0.16
C PHE A 52 -5.79 -11.83 0.56
N PHE A 53 -5.12 -12.13 1.67
CA PHE A 53 -4.47 -11.16 2.54
C PHE A 53 -3.14 -11.70 3.01
N GLN A 54 -2.08 -10.91 2.89
CA GLN A 54 -0.77 -11.22 3.42
C GLN A 54 -0.21 -10.02 4.19
N MET A 55 0.19 -10.26 5.42
CA MET A 55 0.91 -9.30 6.24
C MET A 55 2.39 -9.62 6.19
N GLN A 56 3.21 -8.59 6.04
CA GLN A 56 4.65 -8.68 6.03
C GLN A 56 5.28 -7.62 6.92
N VAL A 57 6.21 -8.03 7.77
CA VAL A 57 7.06 -7.12 8.53
C VAL A 57 8.45 -7.11 7.90
N ILE A 58 8.98 -5.92 7.67
CA ILE A 58 10.33 -5.68 7.15
C ILE A 58 11.10 -4.93 8.24
N ASP A 59 12.18 -5.55 8.71
CA ASP A 59 13.04 -5.00 9.76
C ASP A 59 14.24 -4.23 9.15
N ASN A 60 14.88 -3.37 9.95
CA ASN A 60 16.07 -2.59 9.62
C ASN A 60 15.86 -1.54 8.51
N ILE A 61 14.66 -0.96 8.44
CA ILE A 61 14.34 0.16 7.57
C ILE A 61 14.89 1.44 8.18
N THR A 62 16.11 1.78 7.77
CA THR A 62 16.80 3.03 8.14
C THR A 62 16.47 4.20 7.21
N GLN A 63 15.82 3.91 6.09
CA GLN A 63 15.48 4.87 5.04
C GLN A 63 14.30 5.75 5.47
N ARG A 64 14.24 6.99 4.95
CA ARG A 64 13.09 7.88 5.17
C ARG A 64 11.86 7.41 4.40
N TYR A 65 10.69 7.83 4.83
CA TYR A 65 9.42 7.41 4.23
C TYR A 65 9.34 7.66 2.74
N GLU A 66 9.79 8.84 2.31
CA GLU A 66 9.74 9.26 0.91
C GLU A 66 10.58 8.33 0.03
N VAL A 67 11.69 7.80 0.56
CA VAL A 67 12.54 6.83 -0.13
C VAL A 67 11.81 5.49 -0.25
N VAL A 68 11.20 5.01 0.84
CA VAL A 68 10.39 3.78 0.84
C VAL A 68 9.23 3.86 -0.16
N VAL A 69 8.48 4.96 -0.16
CA VAL A 69 7.40 5.25 -1.12
C VAL A 69 7.92 5.26 -2.54
N THR A 70 9.02 5.98 -2.81
CA THR A 70 9.62 6.06 -4.15
C THR A 70 10.09 4.69 -4.63
N SER A 71 10.68 3.88 -3.76
CA SER A 71 11.13 2.51 -4.07
C SER A 71 9.94 1.61 -4.43
N MET A 72 8.84 1.67 -3.67
CA MET A 72 7.60 0.95 -3.99
C MET A 72 7.00 1.40 -5.32
N GLN A 73 6.90 2.72 -5.56
CA GLN A 73 6.39 3.27 -6.82
C GLN A 73 7.22 2.81 -8.02
N ARG A 74 8.55 2.84 -7.90
CA ARG A 74 9.46 2.35 -8.94
C ARG A 74 9.21 0.87 -9.21
N TYR A 75 9.17 0.06 -8.15
CA TYR A 75 8.91 -1.38 -8.27
C TYR A 75 7.56 -1.67 -8.94
N PHE A 76 6.48 -1.01 -8.53
CA PHE A 76 5.17 -1.17 -9.18
C PHE A 76 5.22 -0.79 -10.66
N THR A 77 5.82 0.35 -10.98
CA THR A 77 5.99 0.79 -12.38
C THR A 77 6.76 -0.23 -13.21
N GLU A 78 7.86 -0.77 -12.68
CA GLU A 78 8.68 -1.81 -13.35
C GLU A 78 7.91 -3.13 -13.53
N CYS A 79 7.02 -3.48 -12.61
CA CYS A 79 6.12 -4.62 -12.72
C CYS A 79 4.87 -4.35 -13.58
N GLY A 80 4.76 -3.17 -14.20
CA GLY A 80 3.64 -2.80 -15.07
C GLY A 80 2.35 -2.46 -14.31
N PHE A 81 2.45 -2.15 -13.02
CA PHE A 81 1.34 -1.65 -12.23
C PHE A 81 1.21 -0.14 -12.38
N LYS A 82 -0.04 0.31 -12.44
CA LYS A 82 -0.42 1.67 -12.07
C LYS A 82 -0.67 1.72 -10.59
N TRP A 83 -0.47 2.87 -9.96
CA TRP A 83 -0.62 3.01 -8.51
C TRP A 83 -1.27 4.34 -8.17
N PHE A 84 -1.94 4.40 -7.02
CA PHE A 84 -2.72 5.54 -6.56
C PHE A 84 -2.64 5.62 -5.03
N TYR A 85 -2.39 6.82 -4.50
CA TYR A 85 -2.28 7.08 -3.06
C TYR A 85 -3.51 7.84 -2.56
N PRO A 86 -4.60 7.15 -2.16
CA PRO A 86 -5.75 7.80 -1.54
C PRO A 86 -5.41 8.45 -0.19
N HIS A 87 -4.35 7.98 0.46
CA HIS A 87 -3.84 8.47 1.73
C HIS A 87 -2.34 8.18 1.81
N ASP A 88 -1.61 8.93 2.63
CA ASP A 88 -0.16 8.81 2.75
C ASP A 88 0.31 7.39 3.02
N LEU A 89 -0.45 6.63 3.81
CA LEU A 89 -0.13 5.27 4.28
C LEU A 89 -0.87 4.16 3.51
N LEU A 90 -1.61 4.51 2.46
CA LEU A 90 -2.41 3.55 1.70
C LEU A 90 -2.10 3.70 0.21
N ILE A 91 -1.74 2.58 -0.40
CA ILE A 91 -1.42 2.46 -1.82
C ILE A 91 -2.43 1.51 -2.42
N LEU A 92 -3.04 1.93 -3.52
CA LEU A 92 -3.82 1.08 -4.39
C LEU A 92 -2.99 0.86 -5.64
N ALA A 93 -2.79 -0.38 -6.07
CA ALA A 93 -2.06 -0.69 -7.29
C ALA A 93 -2.88 -1.62 -8.19
N ARG A 94 -2.85 -1.37 -9.49
CA ARG A 94 -3.58 -2.14 -10.50
C ARG A 94 -2.67 -2.51 -11.66
N GLN A 95 -2.63 -3.78 -12.01
CA GLN A 95 -1.98 -4.26 -13.22
C GLN A 95 -3.01 -4.31 -14.36
N MET A 96 -2.84 -3.46 -15.37
CA MET A 96 -3.86 -3.26 -16.42
C MET A 96 -4.05 -4.48 -17.34
N ASN A 97 -3.02 -5.32 -17.49
CA ASN A 97 -3.04 -6.45 -18.42
C ASN A 97 -3.63 -7.73 -17.80
N ASP A 98 -3.42 -7.93 -16.49
CA ASP A 98 -3.75 -9.16 -15.77
C ASP A 98 -4.87 -8.99 -14.74
N TYR A 99 -5.46 -7.79 -14.63
CA TYR A 99 -6.52 -7.43 -13.67
C TYR A 99 -6.17 -7.75 -12.21
N THR A 100 -4.90 -7.58 -11.86
CA THR A 100 -4.41 -7.70 -10.48
C THR A 100 -4.61 -6.38 -9.74
N ASP A 101 -5.50 -6.36 -8.76
CA ASP A 101 -5.74 -5.21 -7.89
C ASP A 101 -5.15 -5.49 -6.50
N LEU A 102 -4.35 -4.55 -6.02
CA LEU A 102 -3.64 -4.63 -4.74
C LEU A 102 -3.98 -3.44 -3.87
N LEU A 103 -4.16 -3.73 -2.59
CA LEU A 103 -4.40 -2.72 -1.57
C LEU A 103 -3.35 -2.89 -0.48
N ILE A 104 -2.53 -1.87 -0.30
CA ILE A 104 -1.29 -1.93 0.47
C ILE A 104 -1.30 -0.83 1.52
N ARG A 105 -1.27 -1.22 2.78
CA ARG A 105 -1.13 -0.30 3.92
C ARG A 105 0.29 -0.40 4.47
N VAL A 106 0.85 0.76 4.77
CA VAL A 106 2.21 0.92 5.29
C VAL A 106 2.13 1.48 6.70
N GLU A 107 2.82 0.85 7.65
CA GLU A 107 2.94 1.31 9.03
C GLU A 107 4.40 1.35 9.44
N TYR A 108 4.86 2.50 9.94
CA TYR A 108 6.13 2.55 10.68
C TYR A 108 5.88 2.05 12.09
N LEU A 109 6.79 1.21 12.55
CA LEU A 109 6.85 0.72 13.92
C LEU A 109 8.13 1.24 14.58
N ASP A 110 8.20 1.07 15.90
CA ASP A 110 9.44 1.31 16.65
C ASP A 110 10.59 0.43 16.15
N ASP A 111 11.82 0.81 16.49
CA ASP A 111 13.06 0.06 16.21
C ASP A 111 13.39 -0.14 14.73
N GLU A 112 13.19 0.89 13.89
CA GLU A 112 13.53 0.84 12.45
C GLU A 112 12.77 -0.26 11.69
N LYS A 113 11.49 -0.45 12.01
CA LYS A 113 10.65 -1.48 11.39
C LYS A 113 9.53 -0.88 10.57
N LEU A 114 9.24 -1.54 9.46
CA LEU A 114 8.11 -1.23 8.59
C LEU A 114 7.19 -2.44 8.53
N ARG A 115 5.91 -2.25 8.80
CA ARG A 115 4.89 -3.26 8.57
C ARG A 115 4.09 -2.92 7.33
N LEU A 116 4.03 -3.87 6.41
CA LEU A 116 3.24 -3.84 5.20
C LEU A 116 2.06 -4.80 5.33
N TYR A 117 0.86 -4.29 5.08
CA TYR A 117 -0.33 -5.11 4.89
C TYR A 117 -0.66 -5.09 3.42
N ILE A 118 -0.53 -6.22 2.74
CA ILE A 118 -0.74 -6.33 1.30
C ILE A 118 -1.96 -7.23 1.09
N CYS A 119 -2.95 -6.72 0.38
CA CYS A 119 -4.20 -7.40 0.13
C CYS A 119 -4.37 -7.57 -1.37
N LEU A 120 -4.72 -8.77 -1.82
CA LEU A 120 -5.12 -9.03 -3.20
C LEU A 120 -6.62 -8.82 -3.31
N ALA A 121 -7.01 -7.70 -3.92
CA ALA A 121 -8.41 -7.35 -4.18
C ALA A 121 -8.97 -8.16 -5.36
N SER A 122 -8.17 -8.36 -6.42
CA SER A 122 -8.44 -9.24 -7.55
C SER A 122 -7.13 -9.73 -8.16
N GLY A 123 -7.13 -10.88 -8.82
CA GLY A 123 -5.95 -11.45 -9.48
C GLY A 123 -5.67 -12.90 -9.06
N ASP A 124 -4.45 -13.37 -9.35
CA ASP A 124 -3.98 -14.73 -9.08
C ASP A 124 -3.07 -14.81 -7.84
N ASP A 125 -3.22 -15.88 -7.05
CA ASP A 125 -2.51 -16.10 -5.79
C ASP A 125 -1.01 -16.41 -5.97
N LEU A 126 -0.63 -17.14 -7.04
CA LEU A 126 0.78 -17.46 -7.29
C LEU A 126 1.57 -16.21 -7.66
N GLY A 127 0.98 -15.34 -8.48
CA GLY A 127 1.56 -14.03 -8.80
C GLY A 127 1.69 -13.12 -7.59
N PHE A 128 0.71 -13.18 -6.67
CA PHE A 128 0.66 -12.37 -5.46
C PHE A 128 1.83 -12.63 -4.51
N SER A 129 2.13 -13.90 -4.20
CA SER A 129 3.25 -14.25 -3.31
C SER A 129 4.61 -13.79 -3.85
N ALA A 130 4.84 -13.92 -5.16
CA ALA A 130 6.08 -13.48 -5.81
C ALA A 130 6.23 -11.95 -5.77
N LEU A 131 5.13 -11.22 -5.95
CA LEU A 131 5.09 -9.77 -5.88
C LEU A 131 5.40 -9.25 -4.47
N VAL A 132 4.82 -9.87 -3.43
CA VAL A 132 5.10 -9.54 -2.03
C VAL A 132 6.59 -9.71 -1.70
N ALA A 133 7.20 -10.82 -2.15
CA ALA A 133 8.62 -11.05 -1.97
C ALA A 133 9.50 -10.01 -2.70
N GLY A 134 9.06 -9.52 -3.86
CA GLY A 134 9.74 -8.46 -4.61
C GLY A 134 9.73 -7.12 -3.89
N ILE A 135 8.59 -6.72 -3.32
CA ILE A 135 8.45 -5.48 -2.54
C ILE A 135 9.46 -5.46 -1.37
N SER A 136 9.62 -6.58 -0.67
CA SER A 136 10.59 -6.64 0.43
C SER A 136 12.03 -6.42 0.00
N LYS A 137 12.41 -6.91 -1.19
CA LYS A 137 13.78 -6.79 -1.70
C LYS A 137 14.14 -5.37 -2.09
N VAL A 138 13.18 -4.55 -2.51
CA VAL A 138 13.43 -3.15 -2.90
C VAL A 138 13.42 -2.18 -1.72
N LEU A 139 12.98 -2.66 -0.54
CA LEU A 139 12.89 -1.86 0.68
C LEU A 139 14.07 -2.08 1.64
N LEU A 140 14.82 -3.17 1.49
CA LEU A 140 16.07 -3.46 2.19
C LEU A 140 17.26 -2.85 1.44
#